data_AF-M5Q3G1-F1
#
_entry.id   AF-M5Q3G1-F1
#
_cell.length_a   1.000
_cell.length_b   1.000
_cell.length_c   1.000
_cell.angle_alpha   90.00
_cell.angle_beta   90.00
_cell.angle_gamma   90.00
#
_symmetry.space_group_name_H-M   'P 1'
#
loop_
_entity.id
_entity.type
_entity.pdbx_description
1 polymer ?
#
loop_
_entity_poly.entity_id
_entity_poly.type
_entity_poly.pdbx_seq_one_letter_code
_entity_poly.pdbx_strand_id
1 'polypeptide(L)' 'MDKLEFVSTFLCIKDVSYEVLEWAESASEEDFQHLLQSDCVMPPEVEDKLERFCEVCKSLHEFLCQYRSVCR' A
#
# COMPACT_ATOMS: atom_id res chain seq x y z
N MET A 1 -3.19 -10.74 -19.73
CA MET A 1 -3.72 -10.91 -18.37
C MET A 1 -5.14 -11.46 -18.47
N ASP A 2 -5.43 -12.57 -17.81
CA ASP A 2 -6.78 -13.18 -17.72
C ASP A 2 -7.66 -12.35 -16.75
N LYS A 3 -8.98 -12.36 -16.92
CA LYS A 3 -9.96 -11.78 -15.98
C LYS A 3 -9.74 -12.27 -14.54
N LEU A 4 -9.37 -13.53 -14.36
CA LEU A 4 -9.04 -14.09 -13.03
C LEU A 4 -7.84 -13.39 -12.39
N GLU A 5 -6.79 -13.16 -13.18
CA GLU A 5 -5.57 -12.48 -12.75
C GLU A 5 -5.87 -11.00 -12.40
N PHE A 6 -6.74 -10.34 -13.16
CA PHE A 6 -7.22 -8.98 -12.84
C PHE A 6 -7.95 -8.91 -11.50
N VAL A 7 -8.91 -9.80 -11.28
CA VAL A 7 -9.70 -9.83 -10.05
C VAL A 7 -8.80 -10.15 -8.85
N SER A 8 -7.88 -11.09 -9.00
CA SER A 8 -6.92 -11.46 -7.95
C SER A 8 -6.05 -10.27 -7.53
N THR A 9 -5.51 -9.51 -8.50
CA THR A 9 -4.70 -8.31 -8.22
C THR A 9 -5.51 -7.27 -7.46
N PHE A 10 -6.76 -7.00 -7.87
CA PHE A 10 -7.63 -6.03 -7.19
C PHE A 10 -8.01 -6.46 -5.77
N LEU A 11 -8.26 -7.75 -5.53
CA LEU A 11 -8.53 -8.26 -4.19
C LEU A 11 -7.31 -8.10 -3.28
N CYS A 12 -6.13 -8.44 -3.77
CA CYS A 12 -4.87 -8.24 -3.05
C CYS A 12 -4.65 -6.76 -2.67
N ILE A 13 -4.89 -5.83 -3.62
CA ILE A 13 -4.78 -4.39 -3.36
C ILE A 13 -5.72 -3.95 -2.24
N LYS A 14 -6.98 -4.40 -2.31
CA LYS A 14 -8.00 -4.06 -1.34
C LYS A 14 -7.61 -4.57 0.05
N ASP A 15 -7.17 -5.83 0.18
CA ASP A 15 -6.80 -6.42 1.47
C ASP A 15 -5.61 -5.70 2.11
N VAL A 16 -4.54 -5.41 1.36
CA VAL A 16 -3.37 -4.67 1.88
C VAL A 16 -3.74 -3.23 2.27
N SER A 17 -4.62 -2.58 1.50
CA SER A 17 -5.10 -1.24 1.84
C SER A 17 -5.88 -1.23 3.17
N TYR A 18 -6.68 -2.27 3.42
CA TYR A 18 -7.40 -2.42 4.69
C TYR A 18 -6.44 -2.62 5.87
N GLU A 19 -5.41 -3.45 5.72
CA GLU A 19 -4.42 -3.70 6.79
C GLU A 19 -3.67 -2.41 7.18
N VAL A 20 -3.32 -1.56 6.21
CA VAL A 20 -2.68 -0.26 6.46
C VAL A 20 -3.64 0.70 7.15
N LEU A 21 -4.90 0.76 6.71
CA LEU A 21 -5.91 1.63 7.32
C LEU A 21 -6.26 1.21 8.74
N GLU A 22 -6.42 -0.10 8.98
CA GLU A 22 -6.67 -0.66 10.32
C GLU A 22 -5.50 -0.35 11.26
N TRP A 23 -4.26 -0.50 10.78
CA TRP A 23 -3.09 -0.08 11.56
C TRP A 23 -3.16 1.41 11.88
N ALA A 24 -3.43 2.27 10.90
CA ALA A 24 -3.50 3.72 11.11
C ALA A 24 -4.62 4.13 12.07
N GLU A 25 -5.75 3.43 12.09
CA GLU A 25 -6.84 3.64 13.06
C GLU A 25 -6.45 3.21 14.49
N SER A 26 -5.62 2.17 14.61
CA SER A 26 -5.16 1.62 15.89
C SER A 26 -3.89 2.28 16.44
N ALA A 27 -3.15 3.03 15.61
CA ALA A 27 -1.89 3.67 15.97
C ALA A 27 -2.11 4.80 16.98
N SER A 28 -1.22 4.89 17.96
CA SER A 28 -1.27 5.96 18.96
C SER A 28 -0.76 7.29 18.38
N GLU A 29 -1.07 8.40 19.04
CA GLU A 29 -0.56 9.71 18.63
C GLU A 29 0.97 9.81 18.75
N GLU A 30 1.57 9.05 19.67
CA GLU A 30 3.03 8.88 19.79
C GLU A 30 3.60 8.15 18.57
N ASP A 31 2.95 7.09 18.08
CA ASP A 31 3.38 6.36 16.88
C ASP A 31 3.38 7.27 15.63
N PHE A 32 2.36 8.12 15.50
CA PHE A 32 2.31 9.13 14.44
C PHE A 32 3.38 10.20 14.60
N GLN A 33 3.62 10.70 15.82
CA GLN A 33 4.70 11.67 16.07
C GLN A 33 6.09 11.09 15.78
N HIS A 34 6.29 9.80 16.07
CA HIS A 34 7.52 9.09 15.74
C HIS A 34 7.74 8.96 14.23
N LEU A 35 6.68 8.72 13.45
CA LEU A 35 6.75 8.66 11.97
C LEU A 35 7.01 10.03 11.31
N LEU A 36 6.50 11.11 11.90
CA LEU A 36 6.66 12.47 11.35
C LEU A 36 8.06 13.06 11.60
N GLN A 37 8.85 12.45 12.50
CA GLN A 37 10.21 12.87 12.76
C GLN A 37 11.15 12.25 11.74
N SER A 38 11.73 13.10 10.88
CA SER A 38 12.62 12.78 9.75
C SER A 38 13.81 11.85 10.06
N ASP A 39 14.13 11.64 11.34
CA ASP A 39 15.31 10.87 11.79
C ASP A 39 14.93 9.54 12.47
N CYS A 40 13.65 9.15 12.48
CA CYS A 40 13.20 7.94 13.17
C CYS A 40 13.18 6.71 12.26
N VAL A 41 13.70 5.58 12.76
CA VAL A 41 13.55 4.27 12.13
C VAL A 41 12.12 3.80 12.39
N MET A 42 11.37 3.59 11.32
CA MET A 42 10.01 3.08 11.38
C MET A 42 9.99 1.70 12.06
N PRO A 43 8.98 1.36 12.88
CA PRO A 43 8.86 0.00 13.40
C PRO A 43 8.83 -1.00 12.23
N PRO A 44 9.60 -2.11 12.26
CA PRO A 44 9.73 -3.03 11.13
C PRO A 44 8.39 -3.56 10.60
N GLU A 45 7.42 -3.81 11.49
CA GLU A 45 6.06 -4.24 11.09
C GLU A 45 5.29 -3.17 10.30
N VAL A 46 5.56 -1.89 10.53
CA VAL A 46 4.91 -0.78 9.82
C VAL A 46 5.63 -0.52 8.49
N GLU A 47 6.96 -0.62 8.50
CA GLU A 47 7.80 -0.54 7.30
C GLU A 47 7.39 -1.62 6.29
N ASP A 48 7.32 -2.89 6.72
CA ASP A 48 6.90 -4.02 5.86
C ASP A 48 5.51 -3.80 5.25
N LYS A 49 4.55 -3.29 6.04
CA LYS A 49 3.18 -3.00 5.57
C LYS A 49 3.16 -1.87 4.55
N LEU A 50 3.92 -0.81 4.78
CA LEU A 50 3.99 0.34 3.88
C LEU A 50 4.77 0.03 2.60
N GLU A 51 5.85 -0.75 2.67
CA GLU A 51 6.55 -1.26 1.49
C GLU A 51 5.61 -2.10 0.63
N ARG A 52 4.91 -3.04 1.25
CA ARG A 52 3.95 -3.89 0.55
C ARG A 52 2.80 -3.09 -0.05
N PHE A 53 2.31 -2.06 0.65
CA PHE A 53 1.33 -1.12 0.10
C PHE A 53 1.88 -0.33 -1.09
N CYS A 54 3.14 0.13 -1.03
CA CYS A 54 3.79 0.83 -2.13
C CYS A 54 3.95 -0.09 -3.37
N GLU A 55 4.36 -1.33 -3.19
CA GLU A 55 4.47 -2.33 -4.26
C GLU A 55 3.13 -2.62 -4.92
N VAL A 56 2.08 -2.74 -4.11
CA VAL A 56 0.70 -2.93 -4.54
C VAL A 56 0.19 -1.72 -5.33
N CYS A 57 0.45 -0.49 -4.85
CA CYS A 57 0.13 0.75 -5.56
C CYS A 57 0.87 0.86 -6.91
N LYS A 58 2.16 0.48 -6.92
CA LYS A 58 2.97 0.45 -8.15
C LYS A 58 2.42 -0.56 -9.15
N SER A 59 2.06 -1.76 -8.68
CA SER A 59 1.45 -2.80 -9.52
C SER A 59 0.11 -2.34 -10.11
N LEU A 60 -0.71 -1.65 -9.31
CA LEU A 60 -1.95 -1.04 -9.79
C LEU A 60 -1.69 0.07 -10.81
N HIS A 61 -0.69 0.93 -10.59
CA HIS A 61 -0.32 1.98 -11.52
C HIS A 61 0.14 1.40 -12.86
N GLU A 62 1.07 0.45 -12.84
CA GLU A 62 1.55 -0.26 -14.04
C GLU A 62 0.39 -0.93 -14.78
N PHE A 63 -0.49 -1.60 -14.04
CA PHE A 63 -1.71 -2.18 -14.58
C PHE A 63 -2.59 -1.14 -15.30
N LEU A 64 -2.89 -0.01 -14.66
CA LEU A 64 -3.72 1.06 -15.23
C LEU A 64 -3.05 1.72 -16.44
N CYS A 65 -1.72 1.89 -16.42
CA CYS A 65 -0.95 2.41 -17.55
C CYS A 65 -1.06 1.47 -18.77
N GLN A 66 -0.90 0.16 -18.57
CA GLN A 66 -1.01 -0.84 -19.63
C GLN A 66 -2.42 -0.92 -20.22
N TYR A 67 -3.46 -0.86 -19.38
CA TYR A 67 -4.84 -1.11 -19.84
C TYR A 67 -5.57 0.10 -20.42
N ARG A 68 -5.17 1.33 -20.06
CA ARG A 68 -5.89 2.53 -20.51
C ARG A 68 -5.06 3.55 -21.29
N SER A 69 -3.76 3.34 -21.52
CA SER A 69 -2.88 4.39 -22.07
C SER A 69 -3.03 5.72 -21.31
N VAL A 70 -3.35 5.65 -20.01
CA VAL A 70 -3.64 6.80 -19.13
C VAL A 70 -2.37 7.49 -18.65
N CYS A 71 -1.24 6.79 -18.71
CA CYS A 71 0.06 7.34 -18.38
C CYS A 71 0.70 7.84 -19.68
N ARG A 72 0.52 9.13 -19.95
CA ARG A 72 1.37 9.91 -20.87
C ARG A 72 2.36 10.71 -20.05
#